data_AF-A0A2U1QUW1-F1
#
_entry.id   AF-A0A2U1QUW1-F1
#
_cell.length_a   1.000
_cell.length_b   1.000
_cell.length_c   1.000
_cell.angle_alpha   90.00
_cell.angle_beta   90.00
_cell.angle_gamma   90.00
#
_symmetry.space_group_name_H-M   'P 1'
#
loop_
_entity.id
_entity.type
_entity.pdbx_description
1 polymer ?
#
loop_
_entity_poly.entity_id
_entity_poly.type
_entity_poly.pdbx_seq_one_letter_code
_entity_poly.pdbx_strand_id
1 'polypeptide(L)' 'MKPHKKLNSWIKSFEFVKEIYLATRQFPSEEKFGITSQIRRASVSVPVNIAE' A
#
# COMPACT_ATOMS: atom_id res chain seq x y z
N MET A 1 24.44 -0.44 -0.30
CA MET A 1 23.56 0.68 0.11
C MET A 1 22.25 0.56 -0.68
N LYS A 2 21.06 0.75 -0.08
CA LYS A 2 19.77 0.65 -0.80
C LYS A 2 19.33 2.04 -1.30
N PRO A 3 19.56 2.42 -2.58
CA PRO A 3 19.39 3.80 -3.05
C PRO A 3 17.92 4.25 -3.07
N HIS A 4 16.98 3.35 -3.35
CA HIS A 4 15.54 3.63 -3.35
C HIS A 4 15.04 4.23 -2.04
N LYS A 5 15.70 3.95 -0.91
CA LYS A 5 15.32 4.48 0.41
C LYS A 5 15.43 6.00 0.53
N LYS A 6 16.13 6.67 -0.40
CA LYS A 6 16.24 8.13 -0.49
C LYS A 6 15.22 8.75 -1.43
N LEU A 7 14.48 7.94 -2.21
CA LEU A 7 13.48 8.44 -3.13
C LEU A 7 12.26 8.92 -2.35
N ASN A 8 11.84 10.16 -2.59
CA ASN A 8 10.61 10.69 -2.00
C ASN A 8 9.38 9.86 -2.41
N SER A 9 9.37 9.28 -3.62
CA SER A 9 8.31 8.38 -4.07
C SER A 9 8.25 7.10 -3.22
N TRP A 10 9.40 6.52 -2.88
CA TRP A 10 9.47 5.34 -2.02
C TRP A 10 8.98 5.66 -0.61
N ILE A 11 9.39 6.79 -0.03
CA ILE A 11 8.95 7.23 1.31
C ILE A 11 7.43 7.47 1.33
N LYS A 12 6.90 8.26 0.39
CA LYS A 12 5.47 8.58 0.28
C LYS A 12 4.61 7.34 0.02
N SER A 13 5.16 6.32 -0.64
CA SER A 13 4.40 5.09 -0.89
C SER A 13 4.02 4.34 0.40
N PHE A 14 4.80 4.47 1.49
CA PHE A 14 4.41 3.91 2.79
C PHE A 14 3.24 4.66 3.42
N GLU A 15 3.22 5.99 3.28
CA GLU A 15 2.09 6.82 3.72
C GLU A 15 0.82 6.46 2.93
N PHE A 16 0.96 6.31 1.61
CA PHE A 16 -0.11 5.83 0.74
C PHE A 16 -0.65 4.44 1.17
N VAL A 17 0.22 3.47 1.46
CA VAL A 17 -0.20 2.16 1.97
C VAL A 17 -0.99 2.32 3.27
N LYS A 18 -0.52 3.14 4.20
CA LYS A 18 -1.21 3.41 5.48
C LYS A 18 -2.60 4.01 5.24
N GLU A 19 -2.72 4.98 4.35
CA GLU A 19 -3.99 5.60 3.98
C GLU A 19 -4.97 4.59 3.37
N ILE A 20 -4.50 3.71 2.49
CA ILE A 20 -5.31 2.63 1.93
C ILE A 20 -5.83 1.69 3.02
N TYR A 21 -4.98 1.32 3.99
CA TYR A 21 -5.43 0.51 5.13
C TYR A 21 -6.48 1.23 5.97
N LEU A 22 -6.37 2.55 6.16
CA LEU A 22 -7.36 3.36 6.88
C LEU A 22 -8.67 3.48 6.11
N ALA A 23 -8.62 3.81 4.81
CA ALA A 23 -9.80 3.96 3.96
C ALA A 23 -10.60 2.65 3.86
N THR A 24 -9.91 1.52 3.67
CA THR A 24 -10.55 0.20 3.56
C THR A 24 -11.06 -0.36 4.90
N ARG A 25 -10.85 0.29 6.05
CA ARG A 25 -11.45 -0.13 7.33
C ARG A 25 -12.95 0.08 7.38
N GLN A 26 -13.48 1.00 6.58
CA GLN A 26 -14.91 1.33 6.54
C GLN A 26 -15.69 0.43 5.58
N PHE A 27 -15.02 -0.48 4.88
CA PHE A 27 -15.67 -1.38 3.93
C PHE A 27 -16.49 -2.45 4.68
N PRO A 28 -17.55 -2.98 4.04
CA PRO A 28 -18.33 -4.07 4.60
C PRO A 28 -17.46 -5.30 4.92
N SER A 29 -17.82 -6.04 5.98
CA SER A 29 -17.02 -7.17 6.46
C SER A 29 -16.94 -8.33 5.46
N GLU A 30 -17.96 -8.49 4.62
CA GLU A 30 -18.04 -9.43 3.52
C GLU A 30 -16.96 -9.17 2.44
N GLU A 31 -16.50 -7.93 2.31
CA GLU A 31 -15.45 -7.53 1.37
C GLU A 31 -14.03 -7.75 1.89
N LYS A 32 -13.87 -8.23 3.13
CA LYS A 32 -12.56 -8.41 3.79
C LYS A 32 -11.60 -9.26 2.96
N PHE A 33 -12.09 -10.36 2.39
CA PHE A 33 -11.31 -11.27 1.55
C PHE A 33 -11.47 -10.96 0.05
N GLY A 34 -12.44 -10.12 -0.33
CA GLY A 34 -12.67 -9.61 -1.67
C GLY A 34 -11.87 -8.34 -1.96
N ILE A 35 -12.58 -7.24 -2.21
CA ILE A 35 -11.95 -6.01 -2.70
C ILE A 35 -10.97 -5.39 -1.69
N THR A 36 -11.21 -5.56 -0.38
CA THR A 36 -10.31 -5.06 0.66
C THR A 36 -8.93 -5.71 0.57
N SER A 37 -8.89 -7.04 0.41
CA SER A 37 -7.64 -7.79 0.27
C SER A 37 -6.92 -7.42 -1.04
N GLN A 38 -7.66 -7.29 -2.14
CA GLN A 38 -7.09 -6.92 -3.44
C GLN A 38 -6.44 -5.53 -3.40
N ILE A 39 -7.16 -4.52 -2.90
CA ILE A 39 -6.67 -3.14 -2.82
C ILE A 39 -5.44 -3.04 -1.91
N ARG A 40 -5.45 -3.71 -0.75
CA ARG A 40 -4.30 -3.68 0.18
C ARG A 40 -3.06 -4.36 -0.39
N ARG A 41 -3.21 -5.47 -1.13
CA ARG A 41 -2.07 -6.11 -1.80
C ARG A 41 -1.52 -5.25 -2.93
N ALA A 42 -2.40 -4.63 -3.73
CA ALA A 42 -2.01 -3.71 -4.79
C ALA A 42 -1.31 -2.45 -4.24
N SER A 43 -1.74 -1.92 -3.08
CA SER A 43 -1.03 -0.78 -2.48
C SER A 43 0.35 -1.16 -1.98
N VAL A 44 0.50 -2.34 -1.36
CA VAL A 44 1.81 -2.84 -0.89
C VAL A 44 2.77 -3.13 -2.04
N SER A 45 2.29 -3.45 -3.25
CA SER A 45 3.20 -3.63 -4.39
C SER A 45 3.87 -2.32 -4.84
N VAL A 46 3.30 -1.15 -4.52
CA VAL A 46 3.87 0.15 -4.92
C VAL A 46 5.28 0.38 -4.34
N PRO A 47 5.53 0.37 -3.01
CA PRO A 47 6.88 0.49 -2.46
C PRO A 47 7.86 -0.59 -2.95
N VAL A 48 7.35 -1.79 -3.25
CA VAL A 48 8.16 -2.91 -3.76
C VAL A 48 8.63 -2.62 -5.18
N ASN A 49 7.74 -2.16 -6.07
CA ASN A 49 8.08 -1.82 -7.46
C ASN A 49 8.97 -0.57 -7.57
N ILE A 50 8.88 0.36 -6.61
CA ILE A 50 9.83 1.50 -6.56
C ILE A 50 11.22 1.05 -6.07
N ALA A 51 11.29 -0.05 -5.32
CA ALA A 51 12.53 -0.57 -4.76
C ALA A 51 13.29 -1.51 -5.70
N GLU A 52 12.58 -2.18 -6.62
CA GLU A 52 13.09 -2.98 -7.75
C GLU A 52 13.90 -2.13 -8.73
#